data_AF-A0A956TAX1-F1
#
_entry.id   AF-A0A956TAX1-F1
#
_cell.length_a   1.000
_cell.length_b   1.000
_cell.length_c   1.000
_cell.angle_alpha   90.00
_cell.angle_beta   90.00
_cell.angle_gamma   90.00
#
_symmetry.space_group_name_H-M   'P 1'
#
loop_
_entity.id
_entity.type
_entity.pdbx_description
1 polymer ?
#
loop_
_entity_poly.entity_id
_entity_poly.type
_entity_poly.pdbx_seq_one_letter_code
_entity_poly.pdbx_strand_id
1 'polypeptide(L)'
;MISQLNPALQELASHFGIGLEYADVWGNHHQVPQTTLMHLLKSMGVDATQPEKSLTAVREAYWLRMADPVAVVPETADTLNFDLRLAPDKAGTTVAWVIQEENGFVHEGQITLPQQPHELRALSNGQS
;
A
#
# COMPACT_ATOMS: atom_id res chain seq x y z
N MET A 1 -31.11 16.04 7.20
CA MET A 1 -29.72 16.13 7.67
C MET A 1 -28.85 15.33 6.72
N ILE A 2 -27.86 15.94 6.07
CA ILE A 2 -26.92 15.22 5.21
C ILE A 2 -25.90 14.58 6.16
N SER A 3 -25.88 13.25 6.26
CA SER A 3 -24.86 12.53 7.02
C SER A 3 -23.52 12.81 6.35
N GLN A 4 -22.65 13.61 6.98
CA GLN A 4 -21.26 13.70 6.54
C GLN A 4 -20.63 12.32 6.68
N LEU A 5 -20.14 11.80 5.57
CA LEU A 5 -19.48 10.50 5.51
C LEU A 5 -18.16 10.58 6.31
N ASN A 6 -17.90 9.60 7.20
CA ASN A 6 -16.69 9.59 8.03
C ASN A 6 -15.42 9.74 7.15
N PRO A 7 -14.57 10.75 7.37
CA PRO A 7 -13.36 10.97 6.58
C PRO A 7 -12.39 9.78 6.57
N ALA A 8 -12.22 9.08 7.69
CA ALA A 8 -11.37 7.89 7.76
C ALA A 8 -11.93 6.75 6.91
N LEU A 9 -13.26 6.62 6.81
CA LEU A 9 -13.90 5.64 5.94
C LEU A 9 -13.69 5.97 4.46
N GLN A 10 -13.75 7.26 4.09
CA GLN A 10 -13.47 7.72 2.72
C GLN A 10 -12.02 7.45 2.32
N GLU A 11 -11.09 7.72 3.23
CA GLU A 11 -9.67 7.50 3.02
C GLU A 11 -9.34 6.00 2.93
N LEU A 12 -9.97 5.19 3.79
CA LEU A 12 -9.86 3.73 3.74
C LEU A 12 -10.43 3.18 2.43
N ALA A 13 -11.60 3.64 1.99
CA ALA A 13 -12.19 3.24 0.70
C ALA A 13 -11.27 3.59 -0.48
N SER A 14 -10.76 4.83 -0.50
CA SER A 14 -9.82 5.29 -1.53
C SER A 14 -8.52 4.46 -1.53
N HIS A 15 -8.00 4.08 -0.37
CA HIS A 15 -6.81 3.24 -0.27
C HIS A 15 -6.99 1.88 -0.96
N PHE A 16 -8.20 1.32 -0.91
CA PHE A 16 -8.55 0.06 -1.56
C PHE A 16 -9.08 0.24 -2.99
N GLY A 17 -8.99 1.44 -3.57
CA GLY A 17 -9.42 1.72 -4.94
C GLY A 17 -10.93 1.82 -5.13
N ILE A 18 -11.70 2.03 -4.05
CA ILE A 18 -13.14 2.21 -4.12
C ILE A 18 -13.46 3.69 -4.37
N GLY A 19 -14.10 3.98 -5.51
CA GLY A 19 -14.57 5.33 -5.83
C GLY A 19 -15.66 5.81 -4.87
N LEU A 20 -15.60 7.08 -4.45
CA LEU A 20 -16.59 7.70 -3.57
C LEU A 20 -17.82 8.21 -4.33
N GLU A 21 -17.70 8.32 -5.66
CA GLU A 21 -18.73 8.83 -6.55
C GLU A 21 -18.61 8.18 -7.92
N TYR A 22 -19.69 8.21 -8.70
CA TYR A 22 -19.72 7.70 -10.06
C TYR A 22 -20.76 8.43 -10.91
N ALA A 23 -20.53 8.47 -12.22
CA ALA A 23 -21.56 8.83 -13.19
C ALA A 23 -22.31 7.57 -13.62
N ASP A 24 -23.65 7.62 -13.60
CA ASP A 24 -24.46 6.56 -14.17
C ASP A 24 -24.45 6.60 -15.72
N VAL A 25 -25.07 5.60 -16.34
CA VAL A 25 -25.13 5.48 -17.82
C VAL A 25 -25.91 6.61 -18.50
N TRP A 26 -26.62 7.45 -17.74
CA TRP A 26 -27.33 8.63 -18.22
C TRP A 26 -26.59 9.93 -17.89
N GLY A 27 -25.38 9.84 -17.33
CA GLY A 27 -24.53 10.98 -17.00
C GLY A 27 -24.86 11.66 -15.67
N ASN A 28 -25.77 11.12 -14.85
CA ASN A 28 -26.04 11.70 -13.53
C ASN A 28 -24.96 11.27 -12.54
N HIS A 29 -24.54 12.20 -11.70
CA HIS A 29 -23.51 11.97 -10.70
C HIS A 29 -24.10 11.51 -9.37
N HIS A 30 -23.57 10.43 -8.81
CA HIS A 30 -24.03 9.82 -7.58
C HIS A 30 -22.89 9.70 -6.58
N GLN A 31 -23.16 10.05 -5.33
CA GLN A 31 -22.28 9.72 -4.21
C GLN A 31 -22.56 8.28 -3.76
N VAL A 32 -21.50 7.54 -3.45
CA VAL A 32 -21.63 6.17 -2.95
C VAL A 32 -22.09 6.22 -1.49
N PRO A 33 -23.20 5.55 -1.13
CA PRO A 33 -23.68 5.51 0.24
C PRO A 33 -22.65 4.89 1.19
N GLN A 34 -22.60 5.37 2.44
CA GLN A 34 -21.72 4.84 3.49
C GLN A 34 -21.83 3.31 3.62
N THR A 35 -23.06 2.80 3.61
CA THR A 35 -23.33 1.36 3.71
C THR A 35 -22.68 0.59 2.56
N THR A 36 -22.76 1.09 1.33
CA THR A 36 -22.09 0.48 0.18
C THR A 36 -20.58 0.44 0.36
N LEU A 37 -19.96 1.53 0.81
CA LEU A 37 -18.51 1.55 1.10
C LEU A 37 -18.11 0.51 2.14
N MET A 38 -18.86 0.42 3.24
CA MET A 38 -18.61 -0.57 4.30
C MET A 38 -18.76 -2.01 3.79
N HIS A 39 -19.74 -2.28 2.93
CA HIS A 39 -19.94 -3.60 2.34
C HIS A 39 -18.81 -3.98 1.36
N LEU A 40 -18.38 -3.04 0.53
CA LEU A 40 -17.26 -3.25 -0.39
C LEU A 40 -15.96 -3.52 0.38
N LEU A 41 -15.63 -2.70 1.38
CA LEU A 41 -14.47 -2.92 2.25
C LEU A 41 -14.52 -4.28 2.96
N LYS A 42 -15.69 -4.67 3.49
CA LYS A 42 -15.87 -6.00 4.09
C LYS A 42 -15.64 -7.13 3.10
N SER A 43 -16.06 -6.99 1.84
CA SER A 43 -15.80 -7.98 0.80
C SER A 43 -14.32 -8.14 0.46
N MET A 44 -13.53 -7.09 0.68
CA MET A 44 -12.07 -7.09 0.56
C MET A 44 -11.36 -7.57 1.84
N GLY A 45 -12.12 -8.01 2.85
CA GLY A 45 -11.58 -8.49 4.13
C GLY A 45 -11.21 -7.39 5.12
N VAL A 46 -11.70 -6.16 4.92
CA VAL A 46 -11.36 -4.98 5.75
C VAL A 46 -12.50 -4.67 6.73
N ASP A 47 -12.18 -4.48 8.01
CA ASP A 47 -13.16 -4.03 9.01
C ASP A 47 -13.42 -2.52 8.88
N ALA A 48 -14.61 -2.16 8.39
CA ALA A 48 -15.04 -0.77 8.23
C ALA A 48 -15.83 -0.23 9.44
N THR A 49 -16.01 -1.00 10.51
CA THR A 49 -16.71 -0.55 11.73
C THR A 49 -15.85 0.38 12.58
N GLN A 50 -14.53 0.29 12.45
CA GLN A 50 -13.53 1.15 13.09
C GLN A 50 -12.53 1.67 12.03
N PRO A 51 -12.99 2.53 11.11
CA PRO A 51 -12.21 2.90 9.92
C PRO A 51 -10.86 3.55 10.26
N GLU A 52 -10.75 4.31 11.36
CA GLU A 52 -9.51 4.93 11.83
C GLU A 52 -8.45 3.88 12.22
N LYS A 53 -8.89 2.83 12.93
CA LYS A 53 -8.04 1.73 13.35
C LYS A 53 -7.56 0.91 12.15
N SER A 54 -8.48 0.57 11.24
CA SER A 54 -8.16 -0.17 10.03
C SER A 54 -7.24 0.62 9.10
N LEU A 55 -7.46 1.92 8.94
CA LEU A 55 -6.58 2.79 8.16
C LEU A 55 -5.17 2.87 8.75
N THR A 56 -5.05 2.99 10.07
CA THR A 56 -3.76 2.95 10.77
C THR A 56 -3.05 1.62 10.53
N ALA A 57 -3.75 0.50 10.73
CA ALA A 57 -3.21 -0.84 10.55
C ALA A 57 -2.71 -1.09 9.12
N VAL A 58 -3.47 -0.66 8.11
CA VAL A 58 -3.10 -0.84 6.70
C VAL A 58 -1.87 0.02 6.33
N ARG A 59 -1.79 1.25 6.84
CA ARG A 59 -0.62 2.12 6.67
C ARG A 59 0.62 1.53 7.32
N GLU A 60 0.50 1.02 8.55
CA GLU A 60 1.61 0.38 9.25
C GLU A 60 2.05 -0.92 8.56
N ALA A 61 1.09 -1.74 8.12
CA ALA A 61 1.39 -2.96 7.38
C ALA A 61 2.16 -2.68 6.08
N TYR A 62 1.89 -1.56 5.39
CA TYR A 62 2.68 -1.13 4.25
C TYR A 62 4.15 -0.87 4.67
N TRP A 63 4.38 -0.10 5.73
CA TRP A 63 5.73 0.24 6.19
C TRP A 63 6.52 -0.93 6.80
N LEU A 64 5.83 -1.92 7.35
CA LEU A 64 6.45 -3.11 7.95
C LEU A 64 6.86 -4.17 6.93
N ARG A 65 6.41 -4.08 5.67
CA ARG A 65 6.85 -4.98 4.60
C ARG A 65 8.16 -4.50 4.02
N MET A 66 9.10 -5.42 3.80
CA MET A 66 10.40 -5.09 3.23
C MET A 66 10.34 -4.50 1.82
N ALA A 67 9.42 -4.98 0.98
CA ALA A 67 9.24 -4.53 -0.39
C ALA A 67 7.77 -4.69 -0.78
N ASP A 68 7.38 -4.15 -1.94
CA ASP A 68 6.10 -4.50 -2.53
C ASP A 68 6.06 -5.99 -2.91
N PRO A 69 4.90 -6.65 -2.74
CA PRO A 69 4.79 -8.08 -2.98
C PRO A 69 4.97 -8.45 -4.46
N VAL A 70 4.69 -7.52 -5.37
CA VAL A 70 4.79 -7.69 -6.82
C VAL A 70 5.27 -6.38 -7.43
N ALA A 71 6.26 -6.48 -8.30
CA ALA A 71 6.68 -5.39 -9.17
C ALA A 71 6.37 -5.78 -10.62
N VAL A 72 5.74 -4.86 -11.37
CA VAL A 72 5.53 -5.02 -12.81
C VAL A 72 6.44 -4.05 -13.52
N VAL A 73 7.30 -4.59 -14.39
CA VAL A 73 8.34 -3.83 -15.08
C VAL A 73 8.19 -4.02 -16.59
N PRO A 74 8.42 -2.99 -17.41
CA PRO A 74 8.46 -3.15 -18.86
C PRO A 74 9.57 -4.10 -19.26
N GLU A 75 9.33 -4.94 -20.27
CA GLU A 75 10.35 -5.84 -20.83
C GLU A 75 11.57 -5.05 -21.37
N THR A 76 11.34 -3.84 -21.88
CA THR A 76 12.37 -2.96 -22.43
C THR A 76 13.11 -2.14 -21.37
N ALA A 77 12.91 -2.43 -20.07
CA ALA A 77 13.57 -1.68 -19.01
C ALA A 77 15.04 -2.10 -18.90
N ASP A 78 15.95 -1.15 -19.14
CA ASP A 78 17.39 -1.38 -18.99
C ASP A 78 17.82 -1.48 -17.51
N THR A 79 16.98 -0.98 -16.59
CA THR A 79 17.24 -0.97 -15.14
C THR A 79 15.97 -1.31 -14.37
N LEU A 80 16.09 -2.21 -13.39
CA LEU A 80 15.05 -2.50 -12.42
C LEU A 80 15.30 -1.74 -11.12
N ASN A 81 14.28 -1.05 -10.62
CA ASN A 81 14.34 -0.35 -9.34
C ASN A 81 13.32 -0.96 -8.39
N PHE A 82 13.74 -1.22 -7.15
CA PHE A 82 12.88 -1.78 -6.10
C PHE A 82 13.00 -0.90 -4.85
N ASP A 83 11.86 -0.48 -4.32
CA ASP A 83 11.81 0.25 -3.07
C ASP A 83 11.85 -0.72 -1.89
N LEU A 84 12.90 -0.60 -1.09
CA LEU A 84 13.06 -1.36 0.14
C LEU A 84 12.72 -0.50 1.36
N ARG A 85 11.86 -1.06 2.21
CA ARG A 85 11.47 -0.55 3.52
C ARG A 85 12.21 -1.36 4.58
N LEU A 86 13.25 -0.77 5.15
CA LEU A 86 14.13 -1.42 6.11
C LEU A 86 14.21 -0.60 7.39
N ALA A 87 14.63 -1.25 8.47
CA ALA A 87 14.95 -0.54 9.69
C ALA A 87 16.11 0.46 9.43
N PRO A 88 16.09 1.67 10.04
CA PRO A 88 17.09 2.71 9.77
C PRO A 88 18.53 2.29 10.05
N ASP A 89 18.74 1.32 10.96
CA ASP A 89 20.06 0.77 11.29
C ASP A 89 20.70 -0.06 10.16
N LYS A 90 19.95 -0.32 9.07
CA LYS A 90 20.46 -0.99 7.87
C LYS A 90 21.05 -0.05 6.83
N ALA A 91 20.95 1.26 7.02
CA ALA A 91 21.59 2.23 6.13
C ALA A 91 23.11 1.96 6.02
N GLY A 92 23.66 2.05 4.80
CA GLY A 92 25.08 1.78 4.55
C GLY A 92 25.50 0.31 4.60
N THR A 93 24.61 -0.62 4.92
CA THR A 93 24.92 -2.06 4.91
C THR A 93 24.90 -2.62 3.50
N THR A 94 25.67 -3.68 3.26
CA THR A 94 25.61 -4.44 2.00
C THR A 94 24.58 -5.56 2.13
N VAL A 95 23.64 -5.61 1.18
CA VAL A 95 22.62 -6.65 1.08
C VAL A 95 22.86 -7.50 -0.16
N ALA A 96 22.64 -8.81 -0.05
CA ALA A 96 22.61 -9.72 -1.17
C ALA A 96 21.20 -9.80 -1.76
N TRP A 97 21.09 -9.97 -3.06
CA TRP A 97 19.82 -10.15 -3.76
C TRP A 97 19.92 -11.31 -4.75
N VAL A 98 18.77 -11.95 -4.98
CA VAL A 98 18.61 -13.03 -5.94
C VAL A 98 17.26 -12.84 -6.64
N ILE A 99 17.27 -12.91 -7.97
CA ILE A 99 16.07 -12.94 -8.82
C ILE A 99 16.14 -14.22 -9.63
N GLN A 100 15.10 -15.04 -9.53
CA GLN A 100 14.97 -16.26 -10.31
C GLN A 100 13.90 -16.05 -11.39
N GLU A 101 14.27 -16.27 -12.65
CA GLU A 101 13.35 -16.30 -13.77
C GLU A 101 12.55 -17.62 -13.81
N GLU A 102 11.43 -17.61 -14.53
CA GLU A 102 10.56 -18.80 -14.68
C GLU A 102 11.26 -19.98 -15.34
N ASN A 103 12.23 -19.71 -16.21
CA ASN A 103 13.07 -20.74 -16.86
C ASN A 103 14.14 -21.32 -15.92
N GLY A 104 14.23 -20.84 -14.67
CA GLY A 104 15.21 -21.24 -13.66
C GLY A 104 16.54 -20.50 -13.72
N PHE A 105 16.73 -19.57 -14.65
CA PHE A 105 17.89 -18.69 -14.69
C PHE A 105 17.91 -17.80 -13.44
N VAL A 106 19.11 -17.59 -12.88
CA VAL A 106 19.28 -16.83 -11.64
C VAL A 106 20.18 -15.64 -11.90
N HIS A 107 19.68 -14.46 -11.54
CA HIS A 107 20.45 -13.25 -11.38
C HIS A 107 20.71 -13.05 -9.90
N GLU A 108 21.95 -12.75 -9.52
CA GLU A 108 22.31 -12.51 -8.13
C GLU A 108 23.39 -11.44 -8.02
N GLY A 109 23.49 -10.83 -6.85
CA GLY A 109 24.51 -9.83 -6.60
C GLY A 109 24.45 -9.26 -5.20
N GLN A 110 25.23 -8.21 -4.99
CA GLN A 110 25.25 -7.46 -3.75
C GLN A 110 25.13 -5.97 -4.06
N ILE A 111 24.44 -5.24 -3.20
CA ILE A 111 24.34 -3.79 -3.27
C ILE A 111 24.55 -3.18 -1.89
N THR A 112 25.34 -2.11 -1.82
CA THR A 112 25.46 -1.31 -0.60
C THR A 112 24.34 -0.30 -0.57
N LEU A 113 23.52 -0.37 0.47
CA LEU A 113 22.41 0.54 0.69
C LEU A 113 22.93 1.97 0.91
N PRO A 114 22.17 3.00 0.50
CA PRO A 114 22.55 4.38 0.74
C PRO A 114 22.68 4.66 2.24
N GLN A 115 23.56 5.60 2.58
CA GLN A 115 23.77 6.05 3.96
C GLN A 115 22.57 6.83 4.52
N GLN A 116 21.74 7.38 3.63
CA GLN A 116 20.53 8.12 3.98
C GLN A 116 19.33 7.48 3.26
N PRO A 117 18.25 7.19 3.98
CA PRO A 117 17.02 6.69 3.36
C PRO A 117 16.32 7.80 2.57
N HIS A 118 15.52 7.42 1.58
CA HIS A 118 14.69 8.34 0.82
C HIS A 118 13.51 8.88 1.66
N GLU A 119 13.00 8.07 2.61
CA GLU A 119 11.92 8.44 3.53
C GLU A 119 12.12 7.77 4.89
N LEU A 120 11.73 8.48 5.97
CA LEU A 120 11.72 7.96 7.35
C LEU A 120 10.32 8.08 7.93
N ARG A 121 9.82 6.98 8.51
CA ARG A 121 8.52 6.93 9.17
C ARG A 121 8.63 6.40 10.59
N ALA A 122 8.07 7.16 11.54
CA ALA A 122 7.81 6.62 12.88
C ALA A 122 6.57 5.73 12.81
N LEU A 123 6.71 4.47 13.22
CA LEU A 123 5.59 3.56 13.40
C LEU A 123 5.06 3.70 14.81
N SER A 124 3.73 3.69 14.95
CA SER A 124 3.08 3.67 16.25
C SER A 124 3.37 2.30 16.86
N ASN A 125 4.37 2.20 17.74
CA ASN A 125 4.58 0.99 18.53
C ASN A 125 3.33 0.80 19.38
N GLY A 126 2.48 -0.18 19.01
CA GLY A 126 1.14 -0.39 19.55
C GLY A 126 1.04 -0.12 21.05
N GLN A 127 0.48 1.04 21.40
CA GLN A 127 -0.13 1.28 22.70
C GLN A 127 -1.63 1.14 22.45
N SER A 128 -2.14 -0.07 22.71
CA SER A 128 -3.56 -0.31 22.96
C SER A 128 -3.89 0.05 24.41
#